data_AF-A0A5C7I9A8-F1
#
_entry.id   AF-A0A5C7I9A8-F1
#
_cell.length_a   1.000
_cell.length_b   1.000
_cell.length_c   1.000
_cell.angle_alpha   90.00
_cell.angle_beta   90.00
_cell.angle_gamma   90.00
#
_symmetry.space_group_name_H-M   'P 1'
#
loop_
_entity.id
_entity.type
_entity.pdbx_description
1 polymer ?
#
loop_
_entity_poly.entity_id
_entity_poly.type
_entity_poly.pdbx_seq_one_letter_code
_entity_poly.pdbx_strand_id
1 'polypeptide(L)'
;MSLADFLNYQVEGVDGIMAAYASALHNVSLAGPTLFGPVINMAAEIAGQSLSHDDRSKYFVLLIITDGVLTDLQETKDALVRASDLPLSILIVGVGGADFTQMEILDADNGCQLESSTGRVATRDIVQFVPMREVHSGRISAVQALLEELPGQFLSYVRARDIKPRYLQVA
;
A
#
# COMPACT_ATOMS: atom_id res chain seq x y z
N MET A 1 -1.34 16.05 -12.37
CA MET A 1 -2.32 16.25 -11.29
C MET A 1 -1.83 17.37 -10.39
N SER A 2 -2.67 18.35 -10.06
CA SER A 2 -2.27 19.55 -9.31
C SER A 2 -2.33 19.29 -7.79
N LEU A 3 -1.66 20.12 -6.99
CA LEU A 3 -1.73 20.06 -5.51
C LEU A 3 -3.17 20.23 -4.99
N ALA A 4 -4.05 20.87 -5.76
CA ALA A 4 -5.47 21.02 -5.42
C ALA A 4 -6.24 19.70 -5.54
N ASP A 5 -5.83 18.81 -6.45
CA ASP A 5 -6.44 17.49 -6.60
C ASP A 5 -6.08 16.58 -5.41
N PHE A 6 -4.90 16.78 -4.78
CA PHE A 6 -4.48 16.03 -3.58
C PHE A 6 -5.33 16.31 -2.35
N LEU A 7 -5.87 17.53 -2.23
CA LEU A 7 -6.75 17.89 -1.12
C LEU A 7 -8.13 17.24 -1.25
N ASN A 8 -8.53 16.84 -2.46
CA ASN A 8 -9.84 16.22 -2.69
C ASN A 8 -9.94 14.78 -2.16
N TYR A 9 -8.81 14.12 -1.85
CA TYR A 9 -8.79 12.73 -1.36
C TYR A 9 -8.44 12.62 0.12
N GLN A 10 -8.15 13.74 0.80
CA GLN A 10 -7.81 13.75 2.22
C GLN A 10 -9.07 13.97 3.06
N VAL A 11 -9.10 13.30 4.20
CA VAL A 11 -10.16 13.40 5.20
C VAL A 11 -9.53 13.60 6.57
N GLU A 12 -10.29 14.16 7.50
CA GLU A 12 -9.80 14.42 8.86
C GLU A 12 -9.84 13.13 9.70
N GLY A 13 -8.65 12.56 9.95
CA GLY A 13 -8.49 11.40 10.82
C GLY A 13 -9.24 10.15 10.35
N VAL A 14 -9.33 9.17 11.25
CA VAL A 14 -10.03 7.89 10.98
C VAL A 14 -11.53 8.11 10.84
N ASP A 15 -12.11 9.02 11.61
CA ASP A 15 -13.54 9.33 11.55
C ASP A 15 -13.96 9.85 10.17
N GLY A 16 -13.11 10.70 9.55
CA GLY A 16 -13.31 11.15 8.19
C GLY A 16 -13.29 10.02 7.16
N ILE A 17 -12.43 9.01 7.35
CA ILE A 17 -12.38 7.80 6.50
C ILE A 17 -13.70 7.02 6.65
N MET A 18 -14.15 6.80 7.88
CA MET A 18 -15.39 6.08 8.18
C MET A 18 -16.62 6.79 7.61
N ALA A 19 -16.67 8.13 7.70
CA ALA A 19 -17.74 8.94 7.13
C ALA A 19 -17.74 8.88 5.59
N ALA A 20 -16.57 9.00 4.95
CA ALA A 20 -16.44 8.90 3.50
C ALA A 20 -16.83 7.51 2.99
N TYR A 21 -16.40 6.45 3.68
CA TYR A 21 -16.79 5.07 3.37
C TYR A 21 -18.31 4.86 3.47
N ALA A 22 -18.93 5.28 4.58
CA ALA A 22 -20.38 5.18 4.76
C ALA A 22 -21.15 5.98 3.69
N SER A 23 -20.66 7.16 3.32
CA SER A 23 -21.23 7.97 2.25
C SER A 23 -21.12 7.26 0.89
N ALA A 24 -19.94 6.73 0.54
CA ALA A 24 -19.72 6.06 -0.73
C ALA A 24 -20.67 4.87 -0.95
N LEU A 25 -20.88 4.04 0.09
CA LEU A 25 -21.79 2.88 0.02
C LEU A 25 -23.22 3.23 -0.43
N HIS A 26 -23.68 4.46 -0.18
CA HIS A 26 -25.02 4.91 -0.58
C HIS A 26 -25.04 5.65 -1.93
N ASN A 27 -23.87 6.07 -2.42
CA ASN A 27 -23.75 6.96 -3.57
C ASN A 27 -23.05 6.31 -4.78
N VAL A 28 -22.54 5.09 -4.64
CA VAL A 28 -21.96 4.31 -5.75
C VAL A 28 -22.65 2.97 -5.92
N SER A 29 -22.63 2.47 -7.15
CA SER A 29 -23.00 1.08 -7.45
C SER A 29 -21.75 0.22 -7.44
N LEU A 30 -21.76 -0.85 -6.64
CA LEU A 30 -20.67 -1.83 -6.65
C LEU A 30 -20.58 -2.48 -8.04
N ALA A 31 -19.35 -2.58 -8.54
CA ALA A 31 -19.03 -3.11 -9.86
C ALA A 31 -17.75 -3.95 -9.80
N GLY A 32 -17.39 -4.53 -10.94
CA GLY A 32 -16.10 -5.20 -11.13
C GLY A 32 -15.52 -4.86 -12.51
N PRO A 33 -14.31 -5.35 -12.82
CA PRO A 33 -13.48 -6.27 -12.03
C PRO A 33 -12.74 -5.59 -10.87
N THR A 34 -12.06 -6.39 -10.04
CA THR A 34 -11.15 -5.90 -8.98
C THR A 34 -9.79 -5.58 -9.58
N LEU A 35 -9.39 -4.29 -9.51
CA LEU A 35 -8.17 -3.76 -10.11
C LEU A 35 -7.34 -3.00 -9.08
N PHE A 36 -6.06 -3.35 -8.90
CA PHE A 36 -5.18 -2.63 -7.96
C PHE A 36 -4.23 -1.66 -8.66
N GLY A 37 -3.91 -1.88 -9.94
CA GLY A 37 -3.02 -1.02 -10.72
C GLY A 37 -3.33 0.48 -10.58
N PRO A 38 -4.60 0.92 -10.79
CA PRO A 38 -4.97 2.33 -10.69
C PRO A 38 -4.72 2.97 -9.31
N VAL A 39 -5.09 2.28 -8.22
CA VAL A 39 -4.94 2.83 -6.86
C VAL A 39 -3.48 2.82 -6.39
N ILE A 40 -2.70 1.83 -6.81
CA ILE A 40 -1.25 1.78 -6.53
C ILE A 40 -0.53 2.90 -7.28
N ASN A 41 -0.87 3.13 -8.56
CA ASN A 41 -0.29 4.23 -9.33
C ASN A 41 -0.61 5.59 -8.69
N MET A 42 -1.85 5.79 -8.23
CA MET A 42 -2.24 7.00 -7.52
C MET A 42 -1.43 7.21 -6.23
N ALA A 43 -1.28 6.17 -5.40
CA ALA A 43 -0.46 6.25 -4.19
C ALA A 43 1.02 6.49 -4.50
N ALA A 44 1.54 5.89 -5.58
CA ALA A 44 2.89 6.14 -6.07
C ALA A 44 3.08 7.59 -6.52
N GLU A 45 2.13 8.17 -7.25
CA GLU A 45 2.18 9.60 -7.58
C GLU A 45 2.19 10.48 -6.33
N ILE A 46 1.36 10.15 -5.34
CA ILE A 46 1.31 10.84 -4.04
C ILE A 46 2.65 10.79 -3.32
N ALA A 47 3.21 9.59 -3.16
CA ALA A 47 4.49 9.38 -2.51
C ALA A 47 5.63 10.06 -3.28
N GLY A 48 5.63 9.99 -4.61
CA GLY A 48 6.65 10.60 -5.47
C GLY A 48 6.67 12.13 -5.38
N GLN A 49 5.50 12.78 -5.37
CA GLN A 49 5.43 14.23 -5.25
C GLN A 49 5.93 14.77 -3.90
N SER A 50 5.77 13.97 -2.84
CA SER A 50 6.28 14.32 -1.50
C SER A 50 7.81 14.45 -1.47
N LEU A 51 8.53 13.78 -2.36
CA LEU A 51 9.99 13.82 -2.44
C LEU A 51 10.53 15.16 -2.97
N SER A 52 9.73 15.86 -3.78
CA SER A 52 10.10 17.13 -4.41
C SER A 52 9.84 18.35 -3.52
N HIS A 53 9.11 18.17 -2.41
CA HIS A 53 8.84 19.22 -1.44
C HIS A 53 9.89 19.18 -0.31
N ASP A 54 10.12 20.31 0.38
CA ASP A 54 11.10 20.43 1.48
C ASP A 54 10.84 19.47 2.66
N ASP A 55 9.64 18.88 2.71
CA ASP A 55 9.24 17.90 3.70
C ASP A 55 9.53 16.45 3.23
N ARG A 56 10.81 16.15 2.96
CA ARG A 56 11.34 14.81 2.62
C ARG A 56 11.21 13.77 3.77
N SER A 57 10.32 14.00 4.72
CA SER A 57 10.17 13.23 5.95
C SER A 57 8.99 12.25 5.91
N LYS A 58 8.11 12.37 4.92
CA LYS A 58 6.88 11.55 4.85
C LYS A 58 7.17 10.16 4.27
N TYR A 59 6.63 9.16 4.95
CA TYR A 59 6.54 7.79 4.47
C TYR A 59 5.06 7.39 4.48
N PHE A 60 4.60 6.81 3.38
CA PHE A 60 3.19 6.52 3.15
C PHE A 60 2.92 5.03 3.32
N VAL A 61 1.74 4.71 3.83
CA VAL A 61 1.22 3.33 3.86
C VAL A 61 -0.14 3.35 3.17
N LEU A 62 -0.25 2.60 2.06
CA LEU A 62 -1.51 2.38 1.38
C LEU A 62 -2.16 1.10 1.93
N LEU A 63 -3.35 1.21 2.51
CA LEU A 63 -4.16 0.07 2.91
C LEU A 63 -5.21 -0.23 1.84
N ILE A 64 -5.16 -1.43 1.26
CA ILE A 64 -6.14 -1.95 0.30
C ILE A 64 -6.96 -3.04 1.00
N ILE A 65 -8.29 -2.90 1.02
CA ILE A 65 -9.20 -3.92 1.55
C ILE A 65 -9.98 -4.50 0.37
N THR A 66 -10.00 -5.83 0.22
CA THR A 66 -10.71 -6.50 -0.86
C THR A 66 -11.37 -7.79 -0.40
N ASP A 67 -12.51 -8.14 -1.00
CA ASP A 67 -13.19 -9.43 -0.81
C ASP A 67 -13.04 -10.38 -2.01
N GLY A 68 -12.31 -9.97 -3.04
CA GLY A 68 -12.31 -10.61 -4.36
C GLY A 68 -10.92 -10.88 -4.92
N VAL A 69 -10.91 -11.56 -6.07
CA VAL A 69 -9.70 -11.99 -6.79
C VAL A 69 -9.19 -10.86 -7.69
N LEU A 70 -7.87 -10.68 -7.74
CA LEU A 70 -7.22 -9.65 -8.53
C LEU A 70 -7.28 -9.97 -10.03
N THR A 71 -7.82 -9.07 -10.84
CA THR A 71 -7.96 -9.33 -12.28
C THR A 71 -6.78 -8.82 -13.10
N ASP A 72 -6.07 -7.80 -12.62
CA ASP A 72 -4.97 -7.10 -13.31
C ASP A 72 -3.60 -7.42 -12.70
N LEU A 73 -3.29 -8.70 -12.50
CA LEU A 73 -2.05 -9.13 -11.83
C LEU A 73 -0.79 -8.51 -12.45
N GLN A 74 -0.67 -8.50 -13.79
CA GLN A 74 0.53 -7.95 -14.45
C GLN A 74 0.63 -6.43 -14.33
N GLU A 75 -0.49 -5.70 -14.44
CA GLU A 75 -0.50 -4.24 -14.27
C GLU A 75 -0.17 -3.86 -12.82
N THR A 76 -0.71 -4.62 -11.87
CA THR A 76 -0.40 -4.51 -10.45
C THR A 76 1.08 -4.74 -10.18
N LYS A 77 1.68 -5.81 -10.72
CA LYS A 77 3.13 -6.04 -10.61
C LYS A 77 3.94 -4.87 -11.18
N ASP A 78 3.57 -4.37 -12.34
CA ASP A 78 4.28 -3.25 -12.97
C ASP A 78 4.18 -1.97 -12.11
N ALA A 79 3.02 -1.71 -11.50
CA ALA A 79 2.82 -0.60 -10.58
C ALA A 79 3.64 -0.75 -9.29
N LEU A 80 3.68 -1.95 -8.70
CA LEU A 80 4.46 -2.28 -7.51
C LEU A 80 5.96 -2.11 -7.76
N VAL A 81 6.48 -2.63 -8.87
CA VAL A 81 7.89 -2.46 -9.25
C VAL A 81 8.24 -0.98 -9.41
N ARG A 82 7.37 -0.17 -10.03
CA ARG A 82 7.57 1.29 -10.11
C ARG A 82 7.55 1.95 -8.74
N ALA A 83 6.64 1.54 -7.87
CA ALA A 83 6.47 2.09 -6.53
C ALA A 83 7.60 1.72 -5.55
N SER A 84 8.37 0.66 -5.84
CA SER A 84 9.44 0.18 -4.94
C SER A 84 10.51 1.22 -4.61
N ASP A 85 10.71 2.23 -5.47
CA ASP A 85 11.62 3.36 -5.24
C ASP A 85 11.02 4.54 -4.47
N LEU A 86 9.77 4.45 -4.04
CA LEU A 86 9.08 5.56 -3.41
C LEU A 86 8.99 5.35 -1.90
N PRO A 87 8.75 6.39 -1.08
CA PRO A 87 8.51 6.25 0.36
C PRO A 87 7.11 5.67 0.62
N LEU A 88 6.87 4.44 0.18
CA LEU A 88 5.54 3.81 0.16
C LEU A 88 5.64 2.33 0.56
N SER A 89 4.80 1.90 1.50
CA SER A 89 4.44 0.50 1.72
C SER A 89 2.97 0.29 1.38
N ILE A 90 2.62 -0.95 1.03
CA ILE A 90 1.27 -1.33 0.62
C ILE A 90 0.85 -2.54 1.46
N LEU A 91 -0.26 -2.39 2.19
CA LEU A 91 -0.85 -3.42 2.99
C LEU A 91 -2.16 -3.87 2.35
N ILE A 92 -2.27 -5.15 2.02
CA ILE A 92 -3.44 -5.73 1.36
C ILE A 92 -4.15 -6.63 2.37
N VAL A 93 -5.41 -6.32 2.67
CA VAL A 93 -6.25 -7.09 3.60
C VAL A 93 -7.37 -7.77 2.84
N GLY A 94 -7.31 -9.10 2.81
CA GLY A 94 -8.36 -9.94 2.22
C GLY A 94 -9.46 -10.24 3.22
N VAL A 95 -10.70 -9.82 2.94
CA VAL A 95 -11.88 -10.13 3.77
C VAL A 95 -12.78 -11.17 3.09
N GLY A 96 -13.54 -11.93 3.87
CA GLY A 96 -14.44 -12.95 3.33
C GLY A 96 -13.74 -14.25 2.90
N GLY A 97 -14.37 -14.97 1.97
CA GLY A 97 -14.08 -16.36 1.65
C GLY A 97 -13.39 -16.62 0.30
N ALA A 98 -12.93 -15.59 -0.40
CA ALA A 98 -12.31 -15.74 -1.72
C ALA A 98 -10.97 -16.48 -1.69
N ASP A 99 -10.53 -16.88 -2.89
CA ASP A 99 -9.19 -17.40 -3.14
C ASP A 99 -8.19 -16.23 -3.24
N PHE A 100 -7.22 -16.19 -2.34
CA PHE A 100 -6.22 -15.12 -2.26
C PHE A 100 -4.83 -15.57 -2.74
N THR A 101 -4.73 -16.70 -3.45
CA THR A 101 -3.46 -17.23 -3.95
C THR A 101 -2.67 -16.18 -4.76
N GLN A 102 -3.36 -15.31 -5.51
CA GLN A 102 -2.68 -14.25 -6.26
C GLN A 102 -2.10 -13.14 -5.37
N MET A 103 -2.68 -12.89 -4.21
CA MET A 103 -2.18 -11.89 -3.27
C MET A 103 -0.92 -12.41 -2.56
N GLU A 104 -0.84 -13.71 -2.28
CA GLU A 104 0.37 -14.36 -1.76
C GLU A 104 1.55 -14.28 -2.76
N ILE A 105 1.27 -14.21 -4.08
CA ILE A 105 2.30 -13.96 -5.09
C ILE A 105 2.85 -12.53 -4.98
N LEU A 106 2.01 -11.57 -4.60
CA LEU A 106 2.41 -10.15 -4.48
C LEU A 106 3.25 -9.88 -3.24
N ASP A 107 3.05 -10.65 -2.18
CA ASP A 107 3.69 -10.54 -0.87
C ASP A 107 5.21 -10.77 -0.90
N ALA A 108 5.74 -11.39 -1.95
CA ALA A 108 7.19 -11.59 -2.20
C ALA A 108 7.99 -12.31 -1.08
N ASP A 109 7.37 -12.75 0.01
CA ASP A 109 7.95 -13.48 1.14
C ASP A 109 8.62 -14.82 0.76
N ASN A 110 8.22 -15.39 -0.37
CA ASN A 110 8.81 -16.62 -0.91
C ASN A 110 10.19 -16.41 -1.56
N GLY A 111 10.81 -15.23 -1.40
CA GLY A 111 12.14 -14.91 -1.93
C GLY A 111 12.17 -14.56 -3.43
N CYS A 112 11.00 -14.47 -4.06
CA CYS A 112 10.84 -14.07 -5.45
C CYS A 112 10.58 -12.56 -5.51
N GLN A 113 11.58 -11.77 -5.90
CA GLN A 113 11.37 -10.35 -6.14
C GLN A 113 10.38 -10.15 -7.31
N LEU A 114 9.48 -9.19 -7.16
CA LEU A 114 8.52 -8.85 -8.22
C LEU A 114 9.27 -8.34 -9.45
N GLU A 115 8.95 -8.93 -10.60
CA GLU A 115 9.48 -8.53 -11.91
C GLU A 115 8.36 -7.97 -12.78
N SER A 116 8.59 -6.79 -13.37
CA SER A 116 7.67 -6.12 -14.28
C SER A 116 7.66 -6.77 -15.66
N SER A 117 6.68 -6.42 -16.47
CA SER A 117 6.57 -6.82 -17.88
C SER A 117 7.77 -6.43 -18.75
N THR A 118 8.57 -5.44 -18.30
CA THR A 118 9.77 -4.97 -18.97
C THR A 118 11.06 -5.64 -18.47
N GLY A 119 10.95 -6.64 -17.59
CA GLY A 119 12.11 -7.31 -16.96
C GLY A 119 12.76 -6.51 -15.82
N ARG A 120 12.10 -5.45 -15.33
CA ARG A 120 12.62 -4.66 -14.21
C ARG A 120 12.23 -5.33 -12.90
N VAL A 121 13.19 -5.48 -11.99
CA VAL A 121 12.97 -6.07 -10.67
C VAL A 121 12.74 -4.98 -9.63
N ALA A 122 11.83 -5.23 -8.67
CA ALA A 122 11.57 -4.34 -7.54
C ALA A 122 12.85 -4.13 -6.71
N THR A 123 13.12 -2.88 -6.31
CA THR A 123 14.35 -2.55 -5.57
C THR A 123 14.32 -2.96 -4.10
N ARG A 124 13.12 -3.16 -3.56
CA ARG A 124 12.84 -3.67 -2.22
C ARG A 124 11.43 -4.25 -2.23
N ASP A 125 11.16 -5.11 -1.24
CA ASP A 125 9.80 -5.49 -0.93
C ASP A 125 9.03 -4.32 -0.28
N ILE A 126 7.76 -4.18 -0.67
CA ILE A 126 6.85 -3.11 -0.27
C ILE A 126 5.43 -3.60 0.01
N VAL A 127 5.12 -4.88 -0.22
CA VAL A 127 3.77 -5.43 -0.11
C VAL A 127 3.72 -6.31 1.11
N GLN A 128 2.64 -6.18 1.88
CA GLN A 128 2.30 -7.15 2.92
C GLN A 128 0.86 -7.60 2.70
N PHE A 129 0.61 -8.91 2.64
CA PHE A 129 -0.73 -9.48 2.49
C PHE A 129 -1.21 -10.16 3.78
N VAL A 130 -2.45 -9.85 4.18
CA VAL A 130 -3.09 -10.44 5.36
C VAL A 130 -4.49 -10.96 5.03
N PRO A 131 -4.72 -12.27 5.08
CA PRO A 131 -6.07 -12.83 5.04
C PRO A 131 -6.77 -12.62 6.40
N MET A 132 -7.72 -11.69 6.46
CA MET A 132 -8.39 -11.30 7.69
C MET A 132 -9.15 -12.45 8.37
N ARG A 133 -9.50 -13.51 7.63
CA ARG A 133 -10.07 -14.76 8.18
C ARG A 133 -9.16 -15.43 9.21
N GLU A 134 -7.84 -15.32 9.07
CA GLU A 134 -6.88 -15.91 10.00
C GLU A 134 -6.80 -15.13 11.30
N VAL A 135 -6.86 -13.80 11.20
CA VAL A 135 -6.95 -12.90 12.35
C VAL A 135 -8.23 -13.17 13.16
N HIS A 136 -9.39 -13.28 12.49
CA HIS A 136 -10.66 -13.59 13.16
C HIS A 136 -10.67 -14.97 13.83
N SER A 137 -9.97 -15.94 13.25
CA SER A 137 -9.84 -17.28 13.84
C SER A 137 -8.91 -17.32 15.06
N GLY A 138 -8.27 -16.20 15.41
CA GLY A 138 -7.33 -16.09 16.53
C GLY A 138 -5.98 -16.77 16.26
N ARG A 139 -5.69 -17.15 15.01
CA ARG A 139 -4.41 -17.76 14.61
C ARG A 139 -3.26 -16.75 14.65
N ILE A 140 -3.57 -15.48 14.36
CA ILE A 140 -2.60 -14.38 14.31
C ILE A 140 -3.22 -13.13 14.95
N SER A 141 -2.42 -12.35 15.67
CA SER A 141 -2.83 -11.03 16.18
C SER A 141 -2.99 -10.04 15.03
N ALA A 142 -4.06 -9.24 15.02
CA ALA A 142 -4.30 -8.23 13.98
C ALA A 142 -3.13 -7.23 13.87
N VAL A 143 -2.57 -6.82 15.01
CA VAL A 143 -1.45 -5.86 15.05
C VAL A 143 -0.18 -6.51 14.52
N GLN A 144 0.06 -7.77 14.88
CA GLN A 144 1.22 -8.49 14.39
C GLN A 144 1.11 -8.70 12.88
N ALA A 145 -0.01 -9.25 12.41
CA ALA A 145 -0.25 -9.51 11.00
C ALA A 145 -0.10 -8.25 10.14
N LEU A 146 -0.57 -7.09 10.60
CA LEU A 146 -0.59 -5.86 9.79
C LEU A 146 0.67 -4.99 9.90
N LEU A 147 1.48 -5.15 10.96
CA LEU A 147 2.62 -4.27 11.24
C LEU A 147 3.98 -4.99 11.29
N GLU A 148 4.04 -6.30 11.07
CA GLU A 148 5.28 -7.08 11.20
C GLU A 148 6.37 -6.60 10.22
N GLU A 149 6.03 -6.32 8.97
CA GLU A 149 7.02 -5.96 7.93
C GLU A 149 7.20 -4.46 7.73
N LEU A 150 6.18 -3.65 8.04
CA LEU A 150 6.21 -2.20 7.81
C LEU A 150 7.46 -1.51 8.39
N PRO A 151 7.93 -1.81 9.63
CA PRO A 151 9.17 -1.25 10.15
C PRO A 151 10.39 -1.64 9.31
N GLY A 152 10.46 -2.89 8.84
CA GLY A 152 11.53 -3.41 8.00
C GLY A 152 11.56 -2.75 6.62
N GLN A 153 10.40 -2.61 5.99
CA GLN A 153 10.23 -1.93 4.70
C GLN A 153 10.61 -0.45 4.80
N PHE A 154 10.19 0.24 5.86
CA PHE A 154 10.57 1.62 6.15
C PHE A 154 12.09 1.77 6.29
N LEU A 155 12.72 0.94 7.12
CA LEU A 155 14.17 0.99 7.33
C LEU A 155 14.93 0.68 6.04
N SER A 156 14.44 -0.25 5.22
CA SER A 156 15.03 -0.57 3.92
C SER A 156 15.02 0.64 2.99
N TYR A 157 13.90 1.37 2.92
CA TYR A 157 13.78 2.61 2.16
C TYR A 157 14.74 3.71 2.64
N VAL A 158 14.78 3.96 3.95
CA VAL A 158 15.59 5.03 4.58
C VAL A 158 17.07 4.76 4.40
N ARG A 159 17.53 3.52 4.63
CA ARG A 159 18.93 3.12 4.50
C ARG A 159 19.40 3.19 3.05
N ALA A 160 18.60 2.72 2.10
CA ALA A 160 18.94 2.76 0.67
C ALA A 160 19.13 4.19 0.13
N ARG A 161 18.60 5.21 0.82
CA ARG A 161 18.68 6.62 0.42
C ARG A 161 19.57 7.49 1.32
N ASP A 162 20.29 6.87 2.26
CA ASP A 162 21.12 7.57 3.26
C ASP A 162 20.35 8.70 3.98
N ILE A 163 19.06 8.48 4.26
CA ILE A 163 18.23 9.45 4.97
C ILE A 163 18.58 9.37 6.46
N LYS A 164 19.13 10.45 7.01
CA LYS A 164 19.51 10.52 8.43
C LYS A 164 18.33 10.94 9.30
N PRO A 165 18.18 10.38 10.51
CA PRO A 165 17.21 10.87 11.47
C PRO A 165 17.41 12.37 11.71
N ARG A 166 16.33 13.15 11.64
CA ARG A 166 16.36 14.54 12.10
C ARG A 166 16.42 14.49 13.62
N TYR A 167 17.48 15.02 14.23
CA TYR A 167 17.51 15.23 15.66
C TYR A 167 16.35 16.18 16.02
N LEU A 168 15.49 15.75 16.94
CA LEU A 168 14.53 16.65 17.55
C LEU A 168 15.34 17.78 18.19
N GLN A 169 15.22 18.99 17.66
CA GLN A 169 15.59 20.18 18.41
C GLN A 169 14.58 20.27 19.54
N VAL A 170 14.95 19.71 20.70
CA VAL A 170 14.21 19.93 21.94
C VAL A 170 14.38 21.43 22.24
N ALA A 171 13.30 22.18 22.02
CA ALA A 171 13.18 23.57 22.42
C ALA A 171 13.02 23.69 23.94
#